data_AF-A0A431IFC1-F1
#
_entry.id   AF-A0A431IFC1-F1
#
_cell.length_a   1.000
_cell.length_b   1.000
_cell.length_c   1.000
_cell.angle_alpha   90.00
_cell.angle_beta   90.00
_cell.angle_gamma   90.00
#
_symmetry.space_group_name_H-M   'P 1'
#
loop_
_entity.id
_entity.type
_entity.pdbx_description
1 polymer ?
#
loop_
_entity_poly.entity_id
_entity_poly.type
_entity_poly.pdbx_seq_one_letter_code
_entity_poly.pdbx_strand_id
1 'polypeptide(L)'
;MRKHTFGDAELREVITTWPEFALLDISSTGIRETDQEWGLGHVGVFKNEPLVSFGYVYDLTATARFHKVRFDFPDLGRRGWAAIFAFDNHPDEKSTARFAAWVTDDHEGDLDAWIAFLNAHIKGLFQT
;
A
#
# COMPACT_ATOMS: atom_id res chain seq x y z
N MET A 1 0.78 19.14 13.88
CA MET A 1 1.31 18.57 12.62
C MET A 1 0.14 17.94 11.85
N ARG A 2 -0.22 18.45 10.67
CA ARG A 2 -1.28 17.84 9.84
C ARG A 2 -0.70 16.61 9.16
N LYS A 3 -1.23 15.42 9.46
CA LYS A 3 -0.92 14.18 8.73
C LYS A 3 -1.40 14.35 7.29
N HIS A 4 -0.51 14.24 6.30
CA HIS A 4 -0.95 14.08 4.91
C HIS A 4 -1.66 12.74 4.88
N THR A 5 -2.97 12.77 4.70
CA THR A 5 -3.79 11.57 4.57
C THR A 5 -3.95 11.36 3.08
N PHE A 6 -3.70 10.15 2.58
CA PHE A 6 -3.95 9.84 1.17
C PHE A 6 -5.44 10.05 0.91
N GLY A 7 -5.76 11.12 0.18
CA GLY A 7 -7.13 11.63 0.10
C GLY A 7 -7.88 11.11 -1.12
N ASP A 8 -9.21 11.27 -1.12
CA ASP A 8 -10.07 10.90 -2.24
C ASP A 8 -9.61 11.53 -3.56
N ALA A 9 -9.10 12.77 -3.54
CA ALA A 9 -8.60 13.44 -4.73
C ALA A 9 -7.37 12.74 -5.34
N GLU A 10 -6.41 12.33 -4.51
CA GLU A 10 -5.21 11.60 -4.93
C GLU A 10 -5.57 10.19 -5.41
N LEU A 11 -6.46 9.49 -4.69
CA LEU A 11 -6.92 8.17 -5.11
C LEU A 11 -7.68 8.23 -6.43
N ARG A 12 -8.53 9.24 -6.60
CA ARG A 12 -9.25 9.48 -7.84
C ARG A 12 -8.29 9.80 -8.99
N GLU A 13 -7.26 10.61 -8.76
CA GLU A 13 -6.21 10.88 -9.76
C GLU A 13 -5.49 9.58 -10.18
N VAL A 14 -5.14 8.71 -9.24
CA VAL A 14 -4.57 7.39 -9.55
C VAL A 14 -5.53 6.59 -10.44
N ILE A 15 -6.80 6.49 -10.08
CA ILE A 15 -7.81 5.73 -10.84
C ILE A 15 -7.97 6.26 -12.27
N THR A 16 -7.98 7.58 -12.45
CA THR A 16 -8.24 8.20 -13.76
C THR A 16 -7.00 8.31 -14.63
N THR A 17 -5.82 8.46 -14.03
CA THR A 17 -4.59 8.80 -14.75
C THR A 17 -3.70 7.59 -14.99
N TRP A 18 -3.80 6.54 -14.16
CA TRP A 18 -2.87 5.40 -14.19
C TRP A 18 -3.59 4.16 -14.77
N PRO A 19 -3.27 3.74 -16.01
CA PRO A 19 -3.90 2.57 -16.64
C PRO A 19 -3.71 1.28 -15.82
N GLU A 20 -2.61 1.21 -15.07
CA GLU A 20 -2.26 0.11 -14.18
C GLU A 20 -3.10 0.02 -12.91
N PHE A 21 -3.97 1.01 -12.60
CA PHE A 21 -4.88 0.88 -11.46
C PHE A 21 -5.71 -0.40 -11.55
N ALA A 22 -6.23 -0.73 -12.74
CA ALA A 22 -6.98 -1.97 -12.95
C ALA A 22 -6.10 -3.23 -12.82
N LEU A 23 -4.80 -3.15 -13.10
CA LEU A 23 -3.84 -4.24 -12.93
C LEU A 23 -3.48 -4.48 -11.45
N LEU A 24 -3.72 -3.47 -10.61
CA LEU A 24 -3.49 -3.50 -9.17
C LEU A 24 -4.75 -3.87 -8.37
N ASP A 25 -5.81 -4.33 -9.05
CA ASP A 25 -6.86 -5.12 -8.43
C ASP A 25 -6.30 -6.50 -8.09
N ILE A 26 -6.10 -6.77 -6.80
CA ILE A 26 -5.46 -8.00 -6.32
C ILE A 26 -6.46 -8.97 -5.69
N SER A 27 -7.76 -8.77 -5.92
CA SER A 27 -8.85 -9.52 -5.29
C SER A 27 -8.65 -11.05 -5.32
N SER A 28 -7.99 -11.60 -6.35
CA SER A 28 -7.72 -13.04 -6.48
C SER A 28 -6.25 -13.46 -6.30
N THR A 29 -5.33 -12.52 -6.23
CA THR A 29 -3.87 -12.80 -6.24
C THR A 29 -3.19 -12.51 -4.91
N GLY A 30 -3.75 -11.60 -4.12
CA GLY A 30 -3.28 -11.29 -2.76
C GLY A 30 -1.83 -10.85 -2.67
N ILE A 31 -1.12 -11.36 -1.65
CA ILE A 31 0.30 -11.08 -1.46
C ILE A 31 1.13 -11.88 -2.46
N ARG A 32 1.97 -11.17 -3.22
CA ARG A 32 3.02 -11.76 -4.05
C ARG A 32 4.22 -12.10 -3.16
N GLU A 33 4.77 -13.30 -3.33
CA GLU A 33 6.01 -13.69 -2.67
C GLU A 33 7.14 -13.81 -3.69
N THR A 34 8.33 -13.31 -3.34
CA THR A 34 9.59 -13.65 -4.01
C THR A 34 10.60 -14.14 -2.98
N ASP A 35 11.79 -14.55 -3.44
CA ASP A 35 12.89 -14.90 -2.52
C ASP A 35 13.31 -13.72 -1.63
N GLN A 36 13.08 -12.48 -2.08
CA GLN A 36 13.56 -11.26 -1.41
C GLN A 36 12.46 -10.47 -0.71
N GLU A 37 11.22 -10.51 -1.18
CA GLU A 37 10.16 -9.56 -0.80
C GLU A 37 8.81 -10.23 -0.57
N TRP A 38 8.00 -9.57 0.27
CA TRP A 38 6.55 -9.70 0.31
C TRP A 38 5.93 -8.51 -0.42
N GLY A 39 5.08 -8.74 -1.43
CA GLY A 39 4.50 -7.69 -2.27
C GLY A 39 2.99 -7.55 -2.12
N LEU A 40 2.49 -6.32 -2.02
CA LEU A 40 1.07 -5.96 -2.13
C LEU A 40 0.89 -4.98 -3.28
N GLY A 41 0.34 -5.47 -4.40
CA GLY A 41 0.32 -4.72 -5.65
C GLY A 41 1.74 -4.33 -6.08
N HIS A 42 2.01 -3.03 -6.16
CA HIS A 42 3.33 -2.51 -6.57
C HIS A 42 4.29 -2.17 -5.43
N VAL A 43 3.89 -2.41 -4.17
CA VAL A 43 4.76 -2.18 -3.01
C VAL A 43 5.34 -3.53 -2.54
N GLY A 44 6.66 -3.68 -2.57
CA GLY A 44 7.40 -4.81 -2.02
C GLY A 44 8.10 -4.45 -0.72
N VAL A 45 8.01 -5.30 0.30
CA VAL A 45 8.74 -5.15 1.57
C VAL A 45 9.77 -6.27 1.67
N PHE A 46 11.03 -5.92 1.89
CA PHE A 46 12.12 -6.89 1.95
C PHE A 46 11.97 -7.80 3.17
N LYS A 47 12.32 -9.09 2.99
CA LYS A 47 12.15 -10.11 4.03
C LYS A 47 13.14 -9.98 5.19
N ASN A 48 14.36 -9.51 4.91
CA ASN A 48 15.47 -9.56 5.87
C ASN A 48 16.14 -8.20 6.11
N GLU A 49 15.66 -7.15 5.44
CA GLU A 49 16.27 -5.82 5.48
C GLU A 49 15.15 -4.80 5.63
N PRO A 50 15.36 -3.70 6.39
CA PRO A 50 14.38 -2.62 6.52
C PRO A 50 14.34 -1.79 5.23
N LEU A 51 13.93 -2.42 4.13
CA LEU A 51 13.85 -1.84 2.79
C LEU A 51 12.48 -2.06 2.18
N VAL A 52 12.05 -1.12 1.34
CA VAL A 52 10.82 -1.18 0.57
C VAL A 52 11.09 -0.86 -0.90
N SER A 53 10.40 -1.55 -1.80
CA SER A 53 10.44 -1.30 -3.23
C SER A 53 9.08 -0.80 -3.75
N PHE A 54 9.11 0.29 -4.51
CA PHE A 54 8.02 0.75 -5.38
C PHE A 54 8.65 1.61 -6.50
N GLY A 55 8.93 0.99 -7.65
CA GLY A 55 9.70 1.61 -8.74
C GLY A 55 11.21 1.75 -8.45
N TYR A 56 11.59 2.11 -7.22
CA TYR A 56 12.95 2.12 -6.66
C TYR A 56 12.96 1.50 -5.26
N VAL A 57 14.15 1.28 -4.71
CA VAL A 57 14.35 0.78 -3.34
C VAL A 57 14.63 1.95 -2.40
N TYR A 58 13.99 1.95 -1.24
CA TYR A 58 14.11 2.97 -0.19
C TYR A 58 14.26 2.32 1.18
N ASP A 59 14.90 3.05 2.10
CA ASP A 59 14.95 2.67 3.51
C ASP A 59 13.55 2.76 4.13
N LEU A 60 13.17 1.73 4.90
CA LEU A 60 12.00 1.77 5.74
C LEU A 60 12.31 2.46 7.06
N THR A 61 11.29 3.14 7.59
CA THR A 61 11.27 3.61 8.96
C THR A 61 10.30 2.77 9.79
N ALA A 62 10.51 2.70 11.11
CA ALA A 62 9.64 1.93 12.02
C ALA A 62 8.19 2.46 12.09
N THR A 63 7.94 3.66 11.55
CA THR A 63 6.60 4.27 11.45
C THR A 63 5.86 3.89 10.18
N ALA A 64 6.56 3.28 9.20
CA ALA A 64 5.99 2.85 7.94
C ALA A 64 4.92 1.78 8.15
N ARG A 65 3.81 1.91 7.43
CA ARG A 65 2.67 0.99 7.56
C ARG A 65 1.73 1.05 6.38
N PHE A 66 1.10 -0.09 6.11
CA PHE A 66 -0.10 -0.16 5.29
C PHE A 66 -1.33 0.19 6.11
N HIS A 67 -2.29 0.85 5.45
CA HIS A 67 -3.65 1.02 5.93
C HIS A 67 -4.60 0.98 4.75
N LYS A 68 -5.88 0.69 4.98
CA LYS A 68 -6.88 0.70 3.92
C LYS A 68 -7.72 1.97 3.93
N VAL A 69 -8.19 2.37 2.76
CA VAL A 69 -9.11 3.48 2.54
C VAL A 69 -10.25 2.97 1.66
N ARG A 70 -11.50 3.20 2.08
CA ARG A 70 -12.67 2.92 1.26
C ARG A 70 -12.78 3.98 0.17
N PHE A 71 -13.19 3.59 -1.03
CA PHE A 71 -13.54 4.53 -2.07
C PHE A 71 -14.81 4.12 -2.81
N ASP A 72 -15.52 5.13 -3.31
CA ASP A 72 -16.69 4.97 -4.15
C ASP A 72 -16.70 6.10 -5.18
N PHE A 73 -16.42 5.75 -6.45
CA PHE A 73 -16.43 6.65 -7.59
C PHE A 73 -17.40 6.12 -8.64
N PRO A 74 -18.71 6.34 -8.46
CA PRO A 74 -19.75 5.80 -9.34
C PRO A 74 -19.59 6.25 -10.79
N ASP A 75 -19.12 7.47 -11.01
CA ASP A 75 -18.88 8.05 -12.33
C ASP A 75 -17.74 7.37 -13.09
N LEU A 76 -16.83 6.69 -12.37
CA LEU A 76 -15.77 5.86 -12.92
C LEU A 76 -16.16 4.37 -12.94
N GLY A 77 -17.34 4.01 -12.41
CA GLY A 77 -17.78 2.63 -12.28
C GLY A 77 -16.92 1.80 -11.33
N ARG A 78 -16.30 2.43 -10.32
CA ARG A 78 -15.36 1.78 -9.40
C ARG A 78 -15.72 2.04 -7.94
N ARG A 79 -15.70 0.99 -7.13
CA ARG A 79 -15.85 1.03 -5.67
C ARG A 79 -15.05 -0.10 -5.04
N GLY A 80 -14.59 0.10 -3.81
CA GLY A 80 -13.88 -0.93 -3.06
C GLY A 80 -12.98 -0.35 -1.99
N TRP A 81 -11.88 -1.07 -1.73
CA TRP A 81 -10.90 -0.73 -0.71
C TRP A 81 -9.51 -0.65 -1.31
N ALA A 82 -8.84 0.48 -1.12
CA ALA A 82 -7.46 0.69 -1.53
C ALA A 82 -6.52 0.45 -0.34
N ALA A 83 -5.47 -0.34 -0.53
CA ALA A 83 -4.32 -0.35 0.37
C ALA A 83 -3.42 0.83 0.05
N ILE A 84 -3.10 1.60 1.08
CA ILE A 84 -2.21 2.75 1.05
C ILE A 84 -1.01 2.45 1.94
N PHE A 85 0.18 2.55 1.35
CA PHE A 85 1.44 2.46 2.07
C PHE A 85 1.90 3.86 2.49
N ALA A 86 1.95 4.10 3.80
CA ALA A 86 2.45 5.36 4.37
C ALA A 86 3.85 5.12 4.94
N PHE A 87 4.80 5.98 4.58
CA PHE A 87 6.19 5.88 5.00
C PHE A 87 6.84 7.26 5.02
N ASP A 88 7.84 7.40 5.88
CA ASP A 88 8.62 8.62 6.02
C ASP A 88 9.99 8.38 5.35
N ASN A 89 10.25 9.04 4.23
CA ASN A 89 11.49 8.88 3.47
C ASN A 89 12.64 9.74 3.99
N HIS A 90 12.32 10.80 4.73
CA HIS A 90 13.30 11.73 5.30
C HIS A 90 12.70 12.43 6.52
N PRO A 91 13.46 12.70 7.60
CA PRO A 91 12.96 13.37 8.80
C PRO A 91 12.39 14.78 8.54
N ASP A 92 12.83 15.43 7.47
CA ASP A 92 12.34 16.76 7.06
C ASP A 92 11.22 16.72 6.01
N GLU A 93 10.89 15.54 5.48
CA GLU A 93 9.81 15.38 4.51
C GLU A 93 8.51 14.96 5.21
N LYS A 94 7.39 15.44 4.67
CA LYS A 94 6.09 14.98 5.13
C LYS A 94 5.95 13.50 4.78
N SER A 95 5.31 12.75 5.68
CA SER A 95 4.89 11.37 5.44
C SER A 95 4.31 11.23 4.04
N THR A 96 4.97 10.42 3.22
CA THR A 96 4.56 10.14 1.85
C THR A 96 3.62 8.95 1.89
N ALA A 97 2.45 9.09 1.28
CA ALA A 97 1.52 8.00 1.13
C ALA A 97 1.47 7.57 -0.34
N ARG A 98 1.49 6.26 -0.57
CA ARG A 98 1.43 5.66 -1.90
C ARG A 98 0.23 4.74 -1.94
N PHE A 99 -0.54 4.82 -3.03
CA PHE A 99 -1.40 3.71 -3.42
C PHE A 99 -0.55 2.43 -3.49
N ALA A 100 -1.09 1.25 -3.21
CA ALA A 100 -0.36 -0.01 -3.36
C ALA A 100 -1.14 -0.97 -4.27
N ALA A 101 -2.38 -1.22 -3.89
CA ALA A 101 -3.33 -2.09 -4.57
C ALA A 101 -4.75 -1.72 -4.15
N TRP A 102 -5.75 -2.33 -4.79
CA TRP A 102 -7.12 -2.28 -4.35
C TRP A 102 -7.82 -3.64 -4.50
N VAL A 103 -8.98 -3.76 -3.85
CA VAL A 103 -9.87 -4.90 -3.96
C VAL A 103 -11.32 -4.43 -4.03
N THR A 104 -12.20 -5.26 -4.56
CA THR A 104 -13.65 -5.08 -4.46
C THR A 104 -14.15 -5.30 -3.03
N ASP A 105 -15.37 -4.85 -2.73
CA ASP A 105 -15.93 -4.89 -1.36
C ASP A 105 -16.01 -6.31 -0.76
N ASP A 106 -16.21 -7.33 -1.58
CA ASP A 106 -16.27 -8.74 -1.17
C ASP A 106 -14.93 -9.31 -0.70
N HIS A 107 -13.82 -8.64 -1.04
CA HIS A 107 -12.46 -9.03 -0.66
C HIS A 107 -11.85 -8.12 0.43
N GLU A 108 -12.67 -7.30 1.10
CA GLU A 108 -12.21 -6.43 2.20
C GLU A 108 -11.48 -7.22 3.30
N GLY A 109 -12.01 -8.38 3.68
CA GLY A 109 -11.42 -9.22 4.74
C GLY A 109 -10.07 -9.80 4.35
N ASP A 110 -9.88 -10.13 3.07
CA ASP A 110 -8.59 -10.61 2.56
C ASP A 110 -7.56 -9.48 2.60
N LEU A 111 -7.96 -8.28 2.18
CA LEU A 111 -7.09 -7.10 2.25
C LEU A 111 -6.66 -6.79 3.69
N ASP A 112 -7.57 -6.91 4.66
CA ASP A 112 -7.23 -6.75 6.08
C ASP A 112 -6.17 -7.75 6.53
N ALA A 113 -6.31 -9.02 6.14
CA ALA A 113 -5.35 -10.06 6.49
C ALA A 113 -3.97 -9.78 5.89
N TRP A 114 -3.92 -9.34 4.63
CA TRP A 114 -2.67 -9.00 3.95
C TRP A 114 -1.98 -7.77 4.56
N ILE A 115 -2.74 -6.72 4.85
CA ILE A 115 -2.24 -5.51 5.53
C ILE A 115 -1.70 -5.87 6.92
N ALA A 116 -2.42 -6.70 7.68
CA ALA A 116 -1.99 -7.13 9.01
C ALA A 116 -0.68 -7.92 8.95
N PHE A 117 -0.57 -8.86 8.00
CA PHE A 117 0.66 -9.62 7.76
C PHE A 117 1.85 -8.70 7.46
N LEU A 118 1.72 -7.78 6.50
CA LEU A 118 2.80 -6.89 6.10
C LEU A 118 3.20 -5.91 7.21
N ASN A 119 2.24 -5.38 7.95
CA ASN A 119 2.54 -4.50 9.09
C ASN A 119 3.26 -5.24 10.22
N ALA A 120 2.88 -6.49 10.49
CA ALA A 120 3.59 -7.33 11.45
C ALA A 120 5.02 -7.61 10.99
N HIS A 121 5.20 -7.91 9.69
CA HIS A 121 6.51 -8.10 9.08
C HIS A 121 7.40 -6.85 9.20
N ILE A 122 6.90 -5.68 8.80
CA ILE A 122 7.62 -4.40 8.92
C ILE A 122 8.07 -4.16 10.36
N LYS A 123 7.18 -4.39 11.34
CA LYS A 123 7.53 -4.22 12.75
C LYS A 123 8.66 -5.17 13.19
N GLY A 124 8.66 -6.41 12.71
CA GLY A 124 9.68 -7.40 13.01
C GLY A 124 11.09 -6.97 12.56
N LEU A 125 11.20 -6.24 11.44
CA LEU A 125 12.48 -5.76 10.90
C LEU A 125 13.21 -4.76 11.82
N PHE A 126 12.53 -4.13 12.78
CA PHE A 126 13.11 -3.16 13.72
C PHE A 126 13.22 -3.69 15.16
N GLN A 127 12.92 -4.96 15.39
CA GLN A 127 12.98 -5.59 16.71
C GLN A 127 14.20 -6.50 16.91
N THR A 128 15.06 -6.61 15.90
CA THR A 128 16.36 -7.32 15.93
C THR A 128 17.46 -6.43 16.48
#